data_AF-A0A0F9G7Q8-F1
#
_entry.id   AF-A0A0F9G7Q8-F1
#
_cell.length_a   1.000
_cell.length_b   1.000
_cell.length_c   1.000
_cell.angle_alpha   90.00
_cell.angle_beta   90.00
_cell.angle_gamma   90.00
#
_symmetry.space_group_name_H-M   'P 1'
#
loop_
_entity.id
_entity.type
_entity.pdbx_description
1 polymer ?
#
loop_
_entity_poly.entity_id
_entity_poly.type
_entity_poly.pdbx_seq_one_letter_code
_entity_poly.pdbx_strand_id
1 'polypeptide(L)'
;MPSASNGILKYEAGESQVGMTLLTDQGDYMDFKSAVNFWSMEASFEPDVKPNGLATGGVITPAVSGTNDLVDVAALTCYLAGVLTSVGASTDETCLRGATTDVFRTNSITVTSAGAIAVVSGTDHTAVSESRGVVGGPAWIDNAAIEIGQVRFTAIAAAAVVASEIKDVPGTHVEWFDYPTWNVEPYDVENGIIGLAGIKFTSALQQIHSEDAGTTVAGKLVYANYSTVAFADVPQSVDFVRPAISYSVASRQVYGDTLGSDSSSLGPGSFTFVLLDGVTDGFLRREGKITMFKFYPNRLKTEYVLCLGKVGVVEKYPPGDLIDAAVTIASKNQGVRVTG
;
A
#
# COMPACT_ATOMS: atom_id res chain seq x y z
N MET A 1 4.59 38.34 -23.79
CA MET A 1 5.06 37.78 -22.52
C MET A 1 4.17 36.62 -22.14
N PRO A 2 4.70 35.48 -21.64
CA PRO A 2 3.85 34.42 -21.11
C PRO A 2 3.10 34.92 -19.86
N SER A 3 1.81 34.61 -19.74
CA SER A 3 0.98 34.94 -18.57
C SER A 3 0.04 33.79 -18.22
N ALA A 4 -0.31 33.67 -16.95
CA ALA A 4 -1.32 32.73 -16.45
C ALA A 4 -2.73 33.35 -16.42
N SER A 5 -2.99 34.34 -17.27
CA SER A 5 -4.30 35.04 -17.33
C SER A 5 -5.48 34.12 -17.62
N ASN A 6 -5.21 32.97 -18.26
CA ASN A 6 -6.20 31.91 -18.52
C ASN A 6 -6.08 30.73 -17.55
N GLY A 7 -5.39 30.91 -16.43
CA GLY A 7 -5.17 29.88 -15.42
C GLY A 7 -6.48 29.42 -14.78
N ILE A 8 -6.45 28.22 -14.21
CA ILE A 8 -7.54 27.72 -13.37
C ILE A 8 -6.98 26.83 -12.26
N LEU A 9 -7.43 27.08 -11.03
CA LEU A 9 -7.16 26.24 -9.88
C LEU A 9 -8.39 25.38 -9.60
N LYS A 10 -8.18 24.09 -9.40
CA LYS A 10 -9.20 23.13 -8.99
C LYS A 10 -8.82 22.50 -7.66
N TYR A 11 -9.83 22.12 -6.89
CA TYR A 11 -9.69 21.46 -5.62
C TYR A 11 -10.59 20.22 -5.56
N GLU A 12 -10.22 19.27 -4.72
CA GLU A 12 -11.05 18.13 -4.34
C GLU A 12 -12.32 18.64 -3.64
N ALA A 13 -13.44 18.50 -4.35
CA ALA A 13 -14.72 19.03 -3.96
C ALA A 13 -15.75 17.95 -3.63
N GLY A 14 -15.47 16.69 -3.97
CA GLY A 14 -16.25 15.55 -3.52
C GLY A 14 -15.50 14.24 -3.62
N GLU A 15 -16.03 13.26 -2.93
CA GLU A 15 -15.45 11.93 -2.76
C GLU A 15 -16.51 10.89 -3.17
N SER A 16 -16.08 9.78 -3.78
CA SER A 16 -16.97 8.65 -4.06
C SER A 16 -16.30 7.35 -3.65
N GLN A 17 -16.94 6.63 -2.73
CA GLN A 17 -16.36 5.43 -2.14
C GLN A 17 -16.37 4.29 -3.15
N VAL A 18 -15.23 3.63 -3.26
CA VAL A 18 -15.05 2.35 -3.94
C VAL A 18 -14.90 1.30 -2.85
N GLY A 19 -15.74 0.28 -2.91
CA GLY A 19 -15.66 -0.86 -1.99
C GLY A 19 -14.34 -1.61 -2.12
N MET A 20 -14.13 -2.57 -1.22
CA MET A 20 -12.93 -3.41 -1.23
C MET A 20 -12.75 -4.08 -2.59
N THR A 21 -11.66 -3.77 -3.29
CA THR A 21 -11.35 -4.28 -4.62
C THR A 21 -9.90 -4.72 -4.72
N LEU A 22 -9.63 -5.68 -5.60
CA LEU A 22 -8.28 -6.13 -5.91
C LEU A 22 -7.48 -5.00 -6.58
N LEU A 23 -6.25 -4.80 -6.15
CA LEU A 23 -5.26 -3.94 -6.81
C LEU A 23 -4.44 -4.77 -7.82
N THR A 24 -3.95 -4.09 -8.86
CA THR A 24 -3.17 -4.71 -9.93
C THR A 24 -1.68 -4.54 -9.66
N ASP A 25 -0.94 -5.64 -9.55
CA ASP A 25 0.52 -5.65 -9.53
C ASP A 25 1.07 -5.07 -10.84
N GLN A 26 2.04 -4.16 -10.76
CA GLN A 26 2.72 -3.60 -11.93
C GLN A 26 3.84 -4.51 -12.48
N GLY A 27 4.03 -5.70 -11.90
CA GLY A 27 4.96 -6.73 -12.34
C GLY A 27 6.26 -6.79 -11.54
N ASP A 28 6.40 -5.95 -10.51
CA ASP A 28 7.54 -5.92 -9.59
C ASP A 28 7.23 -6.54 -8.22
N TYR A 29 5.97 -6.95 -7.99
CA TYR A 29 5.47 -7.47 -6.72
C TYR A 29 5.63 -6.47 -5.56
N MET A 30 5.78 -5.18 -5.87
CA MET A 30 5.93 -4.10 -4.89
C MET A 30 4.90 -3.00 -5.09
N ASP A 31 4.62 -2.65 -6.34
CA ASP A 31 3.74 -1.58 -6.74
C ASP A 31 2.38 -2.15 -7.17
N PHE A 32 1.34 -1.77 -6.42
CA PHE A 32 -0.02 -2.24 -6.62
C PHE A 32 -0.94 -1.06 -6.87
N LYS A 33 -1.49 -0.98 -8.07
CA LYS A 33 -2.32 0.14 -8.52
C LYS A 33 -3.80 -0.19 -8.56
N SER A 34 -4.61 0.81 -8.26
CA SER A 34 -6.05 0.81 -8.48
C SER A 34 -6.40 1.12 -9.93
N ALA A 35 -7.70 1.17 -10.26
CA ALA A 35 -8.18 1.57 -11.57
C ALA A 35 -8.42 3.10 -11.71
N VAL A 36 -7.99 3.92 -10.75
CA VAL A 36 -8.21 5.37 -10.73
C VAL A 36 -6.92 6.15 -10.49
N ASN A 37 -6.84 7.39 -10.97
CA ASN A 37 -5.65 8.22 -10.80
C ASN A 37 -5.51 8.87 -9.42
N PHE A 38 -6.60 8.93 -8.64
CA PHE A 38 -6.67 9.75 -7.43
C PHE A 38 -7.43 9.04 -6.32
N TRP A 39 -6.79 8.91 -5.16
CA TRP A 39 -7.41 8.58 -3.89
C TRP A 39 -7.51 9.82 -3.01
N SER A 40 -8.67 10.00 -2.38
CA SER A 40 -8.83 10.99 -1.32
C SER A 40 -7.98 10.62 -0.11
N MET A 41 -7.42 11.64 0.52
CA MET A 41 -6.76 11.52 1.82
C MET A 41 -7.46 12.40 2.87
N GLU A 42 -8.70 12.83 2.60
CA GLU A 42 -9.52 13.48 3.60
C GLU A 42 -9.88 12.48 4.71
N ALA A 43 -9.87 12.95 5.96
CA ALA A 43 -10.24 12.11 7.10
C ALA A 43 -11.62 11.46 6.89
N SER A 44 -11.73 10.17 7.17
CA SER A 44 -12.90 9.30 6.89
C SER A 44 -13.04 8.82 5.44
N PHE A 45 -12.19 9.28 4.53
CA PHE A 45 -12.11 8.80 3.14
C PHE A 45 -10.75 8.19 2.77
N GLU A 46 -9.84 8.13 3.76
CA GLU A 46 -8.54 7.50 3.65
C GLU A 46 -8.68 6.04 3.18
N PRO A 47 -7.79 5.57 2.29
CA PRO A 47 -7.86 4.20 1.79
C PRO A 47 -7.55 3.20 2.90
N ASP A 48 -8.31 2.10 2.94
CA ASP A 48 -8.03 0.97 3.80
C ASP A 48 -7.54 -0.21 2.97
N VAL A 49 -6.31 -0.64 3.24
CA VAL A 49 -5.60 -1.68 2.48
C VAL A 49 -5.60 -2.96 3.29
N LYS A 50 -5.99 -4.06 2.65
CA LYS A 50 -6.15 -5.39 3.24
C LYS A 50 -5.63 -6.47 2.29
N PRO A 51 -4.31 -6.68 2.23
CA PRO A 51 -3.76 -7.84 1.54
C PRO A 51 -4.27 -9.14 2.15
N ASN A 52 -4.34 -10.20 1.35
CA ASN A 52 -4.53 -11.53 1.88
C ASN A 52 -3.43 -11.83 2.90
N GLY A 53 -3.78 -12.40 4.05
CA GLY A 53 -2.81 -12.71 5.08
C GLY A 53 -3.39 -12.96 6.46
N LEU A 54 -2.60 -13.61 7.31
CA LEU A 54 -2.89 -13.84 8.72
C LEU A 54 -2.96 -12.51 9.48
N ALA A 55 -3.95 -12.37 10.36
CA ALA A 55 -4.15 -11.18 11.19
C ALA A 55 -3.95 -11.47 12.69
N THR A 56 -4.45 -12.61 13.19
CA THR A 56 -4.22 -13.05 14.58
C THR A 56 -4.32 -14.58 14.69
N GLY A 57 -3.68 -15.16 15.71
CA GLY A 57 -3.81 -16.59 16.03
C GLY A 57 -3.01 -17.50 15.09
N GLY A 58 -3.54 -18.69 14.81
CA GLY A 58 -2.96 -19.60 13.80
C GLY A 58 -1.72 -20.35 14.26
N VAL A 59 -1.50 -20.45 15.57
CA VAL A 59 -0.35 -21.18 16.14
C VAL A 59 -0.43 -22.64 15.71
N ILE A 60 0.63 -23.13 15.08
CA ILE A 60 0.79 -24.54 14.70
C ILE A 60 1.55 -25.25 15.81
N THR A 61 1.02 -26.35 16.31
CA THR A 61 1.67 -27.19 17.32
C THR A 61 1.72 -28.64 16.87
N PRO A 62 2.64 -29.46 17.42
CA PRO A 62 2.49 -30.91 17.34
C PRO A 62 1.08 -31.32 17.77
N ALA A 63 0.49 -32.31 17.09
CA ALA A 63 -0.85 -32.77 17.43
C ALA A 63 -0.90 -33.29 18.87
N VAL A 64 -1.88 -32.80 19.63
CA VAL A 64 -2.10 -33.22 21.03
C VAL A 64 -2.47 -34.70 21.11
N SER A 65 -3.04 -35.27 20.04
CA SER A 65 -3.32 -36.70 19.94
C SER A 65 -2.04 -37.55 20.09
N GLY A 66 -0.86 -36.97 19.83
CA GLY A 66 0.42 -37.67 19.83
C GLY A 66 0.57 -38.64 18.65
N THR A 67 -0.35 -38.58 17.68
CA THR A 67 -0.32 -39.42 16.48
C THR A 67 0.79 -38.96 15.55
N ASN A 68 1.34 -39.91 14.79
CA ASN A 68 2.41 -39.63 13.86
C ASN A 68 1.96 -38.67 12.76
N ASP A 69 2.86 -37.76 12.40
CA ASP A 69 2.78 -36.95 11.19
C ASP A 69 1.63 -35.92 11.19
N LEU A 70 1.05 -35.64 12.37
CA LEU A 70 -0.07 -34.71 12.53
C LEU A 70 0.33 -33.42 13.28
N VAL A 71 -0.30 -32.31 12.90
CA VAL A 71 -0.24 -31.02 13.62
C VAL A 71 -1.63 -30.51 13.97
N ASP A 72 -1.70 -29.70 15.03
CA ASP A 72 -2.89 -28.92 15.36
C ASP A 72 -2.66 -27.45 14.99
N VAL A 73 -3.72 -26.78 14.54
CA VAL A 73 -3.73 -25.35 14.21
C VAL A 73 -4.76 -24.66 15.08
N ALA A 74 -4.31 -23.71 15.90
CA ALA A 74 -5.21 -22.89 16.71
C ALA A 74 -6.11 -22.02 15.82
N ALA A 75 -7.29 -21.67 16.35
CA ALA A 75 -8.20 -20.75 15.67
C ALA A 75 -7.50 -19.42 15.34
N LEU A 76 -7.92 -18.79 14.25
CA LEU A 76 -7.25 -17.62 13.70
C LEU A 76 -8.21 -16.63 13.07
N THR A 77 -7.71 -15.43 12.81
CA THR A 77 -8.34 -14.50 11.87
C THR A 77 -7.37 -14.14 10.76
N CYS A 78 -7.88 -13.96 9.56
CA CYS A 78 -7.12 -13.57 8.38
C CYS A 78 -7.96 -12.65 7.49
N TYR A 79 -7.32 -11.91 6.59
CA TYR A 79 -8.02 -11.21 5.52
C TYR A 79 -8.06 -12.09 4.28
N LEU A 80 -9.25 -12.37 3.77
CA LEU A 80 -9.48 -13.05 2.50
C LEU A 80 -10.30 -12.12 1.61
N ALA A 81 -9.74 -11.74 0.46
CA ALA A 81 -10.34 -10.75 -0.44
C ALA A 81 -10.70 -9.43 0.28
N GLY A 82 -9.86 -9.03 1.22
CA GLY A 82 -10.04 -7.86 2.07
C GLY A 82 -11.12 -7.97 3.16
N VAL A 83 -11.72 -9.15 3.37
CA VAL A 83 -12.70 -9.41 4.43
C VAL A 83 -12.03 -10.12 5.61
N LEU A 84 -12.19 -9.57 6.82
CA LEU A 84 -11.73 -10.23 8.05
C LEU A 84 -12.55 -11.50 8.28
N THR A 85 -11.90 -12.65 8.15
CA THR A 85 -12.50 -13.98 8.22
C THR A 85 -12.00 -14.70 9.46
N SER A 86 -12.92 -15.24 10.26
CA SER A 86 -12.59 -16.14 11.37
C SER A 86 -12.52 -17.57 10.87
N VAL A 87 -11.42 -18.26 11.17
CA VAL A 87 -11.20 -19.66 10.83
C VAL A 87 -11.10 -20.45 12.13
N GLY A 88 -11.88 -21.53 12.23
CA GLY A 88 -11.89 -22.41 13.38
C GLY A 88 -10.54 -23.11 13.57
N ALA A 89 -10.27 -23.58 14.79
CA ALA A 89 -9.14 -24.46 15.02
C ALA A 89 -9.32 -25.75 14.21
N SER A 90 -8.20 -26.30 13.72
CA SER A 90 -8.18 -27.61 13.07
C SER A 90 -7.23 -28.52 13.82
N THR A 91 -7.65 -29.77 14.02
CA THR A 91 -6.88 -30.76 14.77
C THR A 91 -6.48 -31.89 13.87
N ASP A 92 -5.33 -32.50 14.15
CA ASP A 92 -4.88 -33.71 13.49
C ASP A 92 -4.69 -33.55 11.95
N GLU A 93 -4.18 -32.38 11.53
CA GLU A 93 -3.84 -32.07 10.14
C GLU A 93 -2.65 -32.89 9.67
N THR A 94 -2.84 -33.69 8.62
CA THR A 94 -1.82 -34.65 8.16
C THR A 94 -0.73 -33.96 7.33
N CYS A 95 0.52 -34.12 7.76
CA CYS A 95 1.70 -33.69 7.03
C CYS A 95 2.42 -34.91 6.43
N LEU A 96 2.78 -34.86 5.15
CA LEU A 96 3.47 -35.96 4.51
C LEU A 96 4.98 -35.94 4.82
N ARG A 97 5.52 -37.07 5.26
CA ARG A 97 6.97 -37.32 5.36
C ARG A 97 7.60 -37.60 4.00
N GLY A 98 8.92 -37.66 3.97
CA GLY A 98 9.66 -38.18 2.82
C GLY A 98 9.33 -39.65 2.53
N ALA A 99 9.58 -40.12 1.31
CA ALA A 99 9.34 -41.50 0.89
C ALA A 99 10.61 -42.16 0.38
N THR A 100 10.78 -43.45 0.68
CA THR A 100 11.91 -44.27 0.20
C THR A 100 13.29 -43.70 0.59
N THR A 101 14.10 -43.24 -0.35
CA THR A 101 15.40 -42.61 -0.12
C THR A 101 15.33 -41.10 0.09
N ASP A 102 14.18 -40.50 -0.21
CA ASP A 102 13.98 -39.06 -0.27
C ASP A 102 13.49 -38.60 1.09
N VAL A 103 14.43 -38.30 1.99
CA VAL A 103 14.15 -38.07 3.41
C VAL A 103 13.58 -36.67 3.70
N PHE A 104 13.71 -35.71 2.79
CA PHE A 104 13.29 -34.33 3.00
C PHE A 104 11.93 -34.05 2.34
N ARG A 105 10.97 -33.51 3.08
CA ARG A 105 9.70 -32.99 2.53
C ARG A 105 9.19 -31.81 3.34
N THR A 106 8.71 -30.78 2.64
CA THR A 106 8.12 -29.58 3.24
C THR A 106 6.61 -29.58 3.00
N ASN A 107 5.84 -29.33 4.07
CA ASN A 107 4.39 -29.21 4.03
C ASN A 107 4.03 -27.77 4.37
N SER A 108 3.32 -27.09 3.48
CA SER A 108 2.78 -25.75 3.73
C SER A 108 1.43 -25.86 4.41
N ILE A 109 1.27 -25.22 5.55
CA ILE A 109 -0.01 -25.08 6.23
C ILE A 109 -0.64 -23.78 5.73
N THR A 110 -1.86 -23.89 5.21
CA THR A 110 -2.51 -22.80 4.50
C THR A 110 -3.92 -22.56 5.00
N VAL A 111 -4.42 -21.34 4.80
CA VAL A 111 -5.85 -21.04 4.79
C VAL A 111 -6.29 -20.95 3.33
N THR A 112 -7.26 -21.78 2.95
CA THR A 112 -7.86 -21.77 1.60
C THR A 112 -8.72 -20.53 1.38
N SER A 113 -9.07 -20.25 0.13
CA SER A 113 -9.98 -19.15 -0.24
C SER A 113 -11.38 -19.25 0.39
N ALA A 114 -11.77 -20.45 0.85
CA ALA A 114 -13.02 -20.70 1.57
C ALA A 114 -12.91 -20.48 3.09
N GLY A 115 -11.74 -20.07 3.61
CA GLY A 115 -11.54 -19.87 5.05
C GLY A 115 -11.40 -21.18 5.83
N ALA A 116 -10.73 -22.18 5.27
CA ALA A 116 -10.46 -23.46 5.94
C ALA A 116 -8.97 -23.78 5.94
N ILE A 117 -8.49 -24.45 7.00
CA ILE A 117 -7.11 -24.95 7.10
C ILE A 117 -6.91 -26.08 6.09
N ALA A 118 -5.76 -26.09 5.41
CA ALA A 118 -5.35 -27.16 4.52
C ALA A 118 -3.82 -27.33 4.51
N VAL A 119 -3.36 -28.57 4.32
CA VAL A 119 -1.95 -28.90 4.15
C VAL A 119 -1.64 -29.13 2.68
N VAL A 120 -0.63 -28.43 2.16
CA VAL A 120 -0.12 -28.59 0.79
C VAL A 120 1.30 -29.13 0.85
N SER A 121 1.47 -30.39 0.49
CA SER A 121 2.77 -31.07 0.55
C SER A 121 3.60 -30.85 -0.72
N GLY A 122 4.88 -30.51 -0.54
CA GLY A 122 5.88 -30.55 -1.60
C GLY A 122 6.24 -31.98 -2.01
N THR A 123 6.98 -32.08 -3.12
CA THR A 123 7.59 -33.36 -3.52
C THR A 123 8.83 -33.60 -2.66
N ASP A 124 9.00 -34.82 -2.17
CA ASP A 124 10.17 -35.20 -1.38
C ASP A 124 11.47 -35.23 -2.20
N HIS A 125 12.60 -35.18 -1.51
CA HIS A 125 13.91 -35.31 -2.13
C HIS A 125 14.99 -35.78 -1.14
N THR A 126 16.16 -36.13 -1.67
CA THR A 126 17.36 -36.47 -0.88
C THR A 126 18.07 -35.26 -0.27
N ALA A 127 17.66 -34.04 -0.63
CA ALA A 127 18.21 -32.78 -0.13
C ALA A 127 17.12 -31.71 0.02
N VAL A 128 17.31 -30.78 0.96
CA VAL A 128 16.42 -29.64 1.15
C VAL A 128 16.52 -28.64 0.00
N SER A 129 15.39 -28.08 -0.41
CA SER A 129 15.31 -26.92 -1.28
C SER A 129 14.47 -25.83 -0.60
N GLU A 130 14.88 -24.57 -0.75
CA GLU A 130 14.06 -23.42 -0.35
C GLU A 130 13.20 -22.91 -1.51
N SER A 131 13.43 -23.41 -2.73
CA SER A 131 12.70 -22.99 -3.93
C SER A 131 11.34 -23.68 -4.01
N ARG A 132 10.28 -22.87 -4.15
CA ARG A 132 8.90 -23.33 -4.36
C ARG A 132 8.77 -24.18 -5.63
N GLY A 133 7.96 -25.23 -5.55
CA GLY A 133 7.65 -26.11 -6.67
C GLY A 133 8.80 -27.01 -7.14
N VAL A 134 9.98 -26.89 -6.55
CA VAL A 134 11.12 -27.76 -6.81
C VAL A 134 11.06 -28.96 -5.86
N VAL A 135 11.49 -30.13 -6.32
CA VAL A 135 11.67 -31.32 -5.48
C VAL A 135 12.52 -31.00 -4.24
N GLY A 136 12.06 -31.45 -3.07
CA GLY A 136 12.69 -31.15 -1.77
C GLY A 136 12.32 -29.79 -1.18
N GLY A 137 11.56 -28.97 -1.92
CA GLY A 137 11.08 -27.66 -1.49
C GLY A 137 9.59 -27.63 -1.18
N PRO A 138 9.08 -26.48 -0.68
CA PRO A 138 7.65 -26.28 -0.49
C PRO A 138 6.90 -26.31 -1.82
N ALA A 139 5.66 -26.81 -1.82
CA ALA A 139 4.80 -26.71 -3.00
C ALA A 139 4.37 -25.27 -3.29
N TRP A 140 3.96 -25.03 -4.53
CA TRP A 140 3.14 -23.86 -4.86
C TRP A 140 1.80 -23.95 -4.12
N ILE A 141 1.30 -22.80 -3.67
CA ILE A 141 -0.05 -22.68 -3.09
C ILE A 141 -0.96 -21.92 -4.04
N ASP A 142 -2.28 -22.07 -3.86
CA ASP A 142 -3.30 -21.35 -4.63
C ASP A 142 -3.13 -19.82 -4.48
N ASN A 143 -3.40 -19.06 -5.53
CA ASN A 143 -3.28 -17.59 -5.56
C ASN A 143 -4.13 -16.88 -4.50
N ALA A 144 -5.27 -17.47 -4.12
CA ALA A 144 -6.15 -16.93 -3.10
C ALA A 144 -5.92 -17.54 -1.70
N ALA A 145 -5.03 -18.53 -1.57
CA ALA A 145 -4.66 -19.09 -0.27
C ALA A 145 -3.71 -18.16 0.50
N ILE A 146 -3.50 -18.48 1.77
CA ILE A 146 -2.58 -17.78 2.68
C ILE A 146 -1.69 -18.83 3.33
N GLU A 147 -0.37 -18.69 3.29
CA GLU A 147 0.50 -19.55 4.09
C GLU A 147 0.59 -19.07 5.54
N ILE A 148 0.33 -19.96 6.49
CA ILE A 148 0.38 -19.67 7.94
C ILE A 148 1.52 -20.39 8.66
N GLY A 149 2.30 -21.19 7.94
CA GLY A 149 3.48 -21.87 8.45
C GLY A 149 3.86 -23.04 7.57
N GLN A 150 4.97 -23.69 7.92
CA GLN A 150 5.46 -24.89 7.25
C GLN A 150 5.85 -25.96 8.28
N VAL A 151 5.69 -27.22 7.92
CA VAL A 151 6.22 -28.39 8.65
C VAL A 151 7.24 -29.09 7.77
N ARG A 152 8.50 -29.14 8.22
CA ARG A 152 9.63 -29.65 7.44
C ARG A 152 10.18 -30.92 8.06
N PHE A 153 10.10 -32.01 7.32
CA PHE A 153 10.62 -33.31 7.74
C PHE A 153 11.95 -33.61 7.07
N THR A 154 12.78 -34.38 7.79
CA THR A 154 14.10 -34.85 7.35
C THR A 154 14.25 -36.38 7.51
N ALA A 155 13.13 -37.08 7.67
CA ALA A 155 13.06 -38.52 7.84
C ALA A 155 11.80 -39.11 7.17
N ILE A 156 11.89 -40.39 6.80
CA ILE A 156 10.78 -41.19 6.24
C ILE A 156 9.98 -41.94 7.30
N ALA A 157 10.54 -42.13 8.49
CA ALA A 157 9.91 -42.91 9.55
C ALA A 157 8.77 -42.11 10.18
N ALA A 158 7.57 -42.71 10.22
CA ALA A 158 6.41 -42.12 10.87
C ALA A 158 6.71 -41.87 12.36
N ALA A 159 6.48 -40.64 12.81
CA ALA A 159 6.73 -40.19 14.17
C ALA A 159 5.87 -38.97 14.49
N ALA A 160 5.61 -38.71 15.77
CA ALA A 160 4.97 -37.46 16.18
C ALA A 160 5.81 -36.26 15.70
N VAL A 161 5.13 -35.21 15.25
CA VAL A 161 5.79 -33.95 14.85
C VAL A 161 6.45 -33.33 16.08
N VAL A 162 7.64 -32.76 15.93
CA VAL A 162 8.30 -32.00 17.00
C VAL A 162 8.30 -30.51 16.67
N ALA A 163 8.28 -29.66 17.71
CA ALA A 163 8.20 -28.21 17.53
C ALA A 163 9.33 -27.64 16.65
N SER A 164 10.51 -28.26 16.63
CA SER A 164 11.62 -27.82 15.75
C SER A 164 11.39 -28.09 14.26
N GLU A 165 10.44 -28.95 13.89
CA GLU A 165 10.03 -29.19 12.50
C GLU A 165 9.04 -28.14 12.00
N ILE A 166 8.39 -27.40 12.91
CA ILE A 166 7.44 -26.33 12.59
C ILE A 166 8.21 -25.03 12.35
N LYS A 167 7.88 -24.34 11.25
CA LYS A 167 8.48 -23.08 10.82
C LYS A 167 7.38 -22.05 10.62
N ASP A 168 7.48 -20.94 11.34
CA ASP A 168 6.42 -19.92 11.45
C ASP A 168 6.97 -18.49 11.44
N VAL A 169 8.16 -18.28 10.87
CA VAL A 169 8.77 -16.93 10.81
C VAL A 169 7.98 -16.02 9.87
N PRO A 170 7.46 -14.87 10.34
CA PRO A 170 6.76 -13.88 9.51
C PRO A 170 7.58 -13.45 8.29
N GLY A 171 6.95 -13.39 7.12
CA GLY A 171 7.62 -12.98 5.88
C GLY A 171 8.60 -13.99 5.31
N THR A 172 8.68 -15.19 5.89
CA THR A 172 9.46 -16.31 5.34
C THR A 172 8.62 -17.57 5.21
N HIS A 173 7.86 -17.91 6.25
CA HIS A 173 6.99 -19.10 6.31
C HIS A 173 5.53 -18.73 6.59
N VAL A 174 5.25 -17.45 6.84
CA VAL A 174 3.93 -16.95 7.23
C VAL A 174 3.65 -15.63 6.52
N GLU A 175 2.51 -15.56 5.85
CA GLU A 175 2.01 -14.37 5.18
C GLU A 175 1.14 -13.54 6.11
N TRP A 176 1.73 -12.58 6.79
CA TRP A 176 0.98 -11.60 7.58
C TRP A 176 0.34 -10.57 6.67
N PHE A 177 -0.88 -10.13 6.99
CA PHE A 177 -1.58 -9.15 6.15
C PHE A 177 -0.84 -7.80 6.12
N ASP A 178 -0.19 -7.42 7.21
CA ASP A 178 0.51 -6.15 7.44
C ASP A 178 2.02 -6.20 7.16
N TYR A 179 2.53 -7.31 6.61
CA TYR A 179 3.94 -7.48 6.24
C TYR A 179 4.12 -7.89 4.77
N PRO A 180 5.07 -7.29 4.02
CA PRO A 180 5.85 -6.10 4.37
C PRO A 180 4.94 -4.88 4.57
N THR A 181 5.45 -3.83 5.20
CA THR A 181 4.70 -2.56 5.31
C THR A 181 4.66 -1.87 3.95
N TRP A 182 3.69 -0.97 3.76
CA TRP A 182 3.51 -0.22 2.51
C TRP A 182 3.30 1.27 2.76
N ASN A 183 3.57 2.05 1.71
CA ASN A 183 3.20 3.45 1.61
C ASN A 183 1.99 3.59 0.70
N VAL A 184 1.04 4.43 1.11
CA VAL A 184 -0.10 4.83 0.27
C VAL A 184 0.35 5.91 -0.71
N GLU A 185 0.03 5.70 -1.99
CA GLU A 185 0.30 6.63 -3.08
C GLU A 185 -1.05 7.18 -3.59
N PRO A 186 -1.54 8.30 -3.04
CA PRO A 186 -2.86 8.84 -3.39
C PRO A 186 -2.95 9.34 -4.83
N TYR A 187 -1.81 9.48 -5.49
CA TYR A 187 -1.62 9.65 -6.91
C TYR A 187 -0.20 9.21 -7.23
N ASP A 188 0.04 8.91 -8.49
CA ASP A 188 1.38 8.59 -8.99
C ASP A 188 1.69 9.47 -10.20
N VAL A 189 2.90 10.03 -10.26
CA VAL A 189 3.36 10.83 -11.39
C VAL A 189 4.79 10.46 -11.69
N GLU A 190 4.97 9.73 -12.79
CA GLU A 190 6.29 9.32 -13.27
C GLU A 190 6.61 10.05 -14.57
N ASN A 191 7.79 10.68 -14.65
CA ASN A 191 8.24 11.41 -15.83
C ASN A 191 7.24 12.45 -16.38
N GLY A 192 6.40 13.02 -15.50
CA GLY A 192 5.37 13.99 -15.87
C GLY A 192 4.07 13.40 -16.40
N ILE A 193 3.93 12.08 -16.41
CA ILE A 193 2.71 11.35 -16.82
C ILE A 193 1.93 10.96 -15.56
N ILE A 194 0.63 11.20 -15.55
CA ILE A 194 -0.25 10.80 -14.44
C ILE A 194 -0.51 9.29 -14.49
N GLY A 195 -0.09 8.60 -13.44
CA GLY A 195 -0.35 7.18 -13.20
C GLY A 195 -1.60 6.93 -12.37
N LEU A 196 -1.77 5.67 -11.97
CA LEU A 196 -2.88 5.24 -11.11
C LEU A 196 -2.47 5.35 -9.64
N ALA A 197 -3.42 5.71 -8.77
CA ALA A 197 -3.22 5.70 -7.32
C ALA A 197 -3.16 4.26 -6.80
N GLY A 198 -2.47 4.04 -5.70
CA GLY A 198 -2.23 2.68 -5.20
C GLY A 198 -1.40 2.64 -3.93
N ILE A 199 -0.64 1.57 -3.78
CA ILE A 199 0.33 1.41 -2.71
C ILE A 199 1.66 0.90 -3.24
N LYS A 200 2.70 1.15 -2.46
CA LYS A 200 4.03 0.58 -2.70
C LYS A 200 4.56 -0.09 -1.44
N PHE A 201 4.82 -1.39 -1.51
CA PHE A 201 5.45 -2.14 -0.43
C PHE A 201 6.90 -1.72 -0.23
N THR A 202 7.39 -1.90 0.99
CA THR A 202 8.79 -1.66 1.36
C THR A 202 9.75 -2.70 0.81
N SER A 203 9.25 -3.88 0.45
CA SER A 203 9.98 -4.94 -0.25
C SER A 203 9.01 -5.76 -1.12
N ALA A 204 9.53 -6.44 -2.13
CA ALA A 204 8.73 -7.32 -2.98
C ALA A 204 8.01 -8.41 -2.17
N LEU A 205 6.75 -8.66 -2.50
CA LEU A 205 5.99 -9.78 -1.96
C LEU A 205 6.64 -11.09 -2.39
N GLN A 206 6.63 -12.08 -1.50
CA GLN A 206 7.20 -13.38 -1.81
C GLN A 206 6.36 -14.06 -2.89
N GLN A 207 7.01 -14.52 -3.96
CA GLN A 207 6.37 -15.23 -5.05
C GLN A 207 6.20 -16.70 -4.66
N ILE A 208 5.13 -17.00 -3.92
CA ILE A 208 4.86 -18.35 -3.40
C ILE A 208 3.58 -18.98 -3.94
N HIS A 209 2.81 -18.23 -4.72
CA HIS A 209 1.55 -18.68 -5.28
C HIS A 209 1.68 -19.03 -6.75
N SER A 210 0.99 -20.10 -7.17
CA SER A 210 0.84 -20.49 -8.57
C SER A 210 -0.26 -21.53 -8.75
N GLU A 211 -1.05 -21.40 -9.82
CA GLU A 211 -2.10 -22.36 -10.21
C GLU A 211 -1.67 -23.29 -11.37
N ASP A 212 -0.51 -23.04 -11.97
CA ASP A 212 -0.02 -23.72 -13.18
C ASP A 212 1.38 -24.33 -12.98
N ALA A 213 1.63 -24.78 -11.76
CA ALA A 213 2.87 -25.42 -11.32
C ALA A 213 4.13 -24.56 -11.52
N GLY A 214 4.00 -23.23 -11.42
CA GLY A 214 5.09 -22.27 -11.43
C GLY A 214 5.40 -21.68 -12.80
N THR A 215 4.51 -21.87 -13.79
CA THR A 215 4.65 -21.19 -15.09
C THR A 215 4.32 -19.71 -14.95
N THR A 216 3.31 -19.40 -14.14
CA THR A 216 3.01 -18.07 -13.62
C THR A 216 3.13 -18.10 -12.10
N VAL A 217 3.77 -17.08 -11.54
CA VAL A 217 3.98 -16.95 -10.11
C VAL A 217 3.42 -15.62 -9.64
N ALA A 218 2.90 -15.61 -8.41
CA ALA A 218 2.33 -14.43 -7.79
C ALA A 218 2.73 -14.34 -6.32
N GLY A 219 2.71 -13.12 -5.79
CA GLY A 219 2.60 -12.90 -4.36
C GLY A 219 1.15 -12.89 -3.90
N LYS A 220 0.93 -12.81 -2.59
CA LYS A 220 -0.40 -12.64 -2.00
C LYS A 220 -1.19 -11.51 -2.68
N LEU A 221 -2.48 -11.74 -2.88
CA LEU A 221 -3.38 -10.75 -3.47
C LEU A 221 -3.56 -9.54 -2.55
N VAL A 222 -3.64 -8.35 -3.13
CA VAL A 222 -3.70 -7.08 -2.40
C VAL A 222 -5.02 -6.39 -2.67
N TYR A 223 -5.82 -6.14 -1.62
CA TYR A 223 -7.10 -5.46 -1.74
C TYR A 223 -7.06 -4.10 -1.07
N ALA A 224 -7.86 -3.16 -1.55
CA ALA A 224 -8.12 -1.90 -0.87
C ALA A 224 -9.54 -1.41 -1.11
N ASN A 225 -10.10 -0.73 -0.11
CA ASN A 225 -11.17 0.23 -0.34
C ASN A 225 -10.55 1.64 -0.35
N TYR A 226 -11.18 2.56 -1.08
CA TYR A 226 -10.66 3.91 -1.25
C TYR A 226 -11.77 4.84 -1.73
N SER A 227 -11.52 6.14 -1.73
CA SER A 227 -12.46 7.11 -2.28
C SER A 227 -11.86 7.84 -3.47
N THR A 228 -12.58 7.90 -4.59
CA THR A 228 -12.16 8.68 -5.77
C THR A 228 -12.40 10.17 -5.56
N VAL A 229 -11.60 11.00 -6.20
CA VAL A 229 -11.69 12.46 -6.09
C VAL A 229 -12.46 13.08 -7.26
N ALA A 230 -13.47 13.89 -6.94
CA ALA A 230 -14.13 14.81 -7.87
C ALA A 230 -13.59 16.23 -7.69
N PHE A 231 -13.14 16.85 -8.78
CA PHE A 231 -12.59 18.21 -8.76
C PHE A 231 -13.66 19.26 -9.08
N ALA A 232 -13.65 20.36 -8.34
CA ALA A 232 -14.35 21.59 -8.72
C ALA A 232 -13.37 22.76 -8.82
N ASP A 233 -13.77 23.81 -9.54
CA ASP A 233 -12.94 25.00 -9.71
C ASP A 233 -12.98 25.85 -8.44
N VAL A 234 -11.83 26.42 -8.05
CA VAL A 234 -11.78 27.47 -7.02
C VAL A 234 -12.20 28.79 -7.69
N PRO A 235 -13.30 29.42 -7.24
CA PRO A 235 -13.80 30.63 -7.86
C PRO A 235 -12.80 31.78 -7.68
N GLN A 236 -12.57 32.54 -8.75
CA GLN A 236 -11.79 33.80 -8.71
C GLN A 236 -10.45 33.70 -7.96
N SER A 237 -9.74 32.58 -8.11
CA SER A 237 -8.43 32.35 -7.49
C SER A 237 -7.29 33.05 -8.25
N VAL A 238 -6.32 33.59 -7.52
CA VAL A 238 -5.12 34.26 -8.04
C VAL A 238 -3.86 33.83 -7.27
N ASP A 239 -2.69 34.15 -7.83
CA ASP A 239 -1.38 34.02 -7.18
C ASP A 239 -1.06 32.63 -6.61
N PHE A 240 -1.38 31.57 -7.38
CA PHE A 240 -1.00 30.22 -7.01
C PHE A 240 0.52 30.05 -6.92
N VAL A 241 0.98 29.58 -5.78
CA VAL A 241 2.34 29.15 -5.50
C VAL A 241 2.30 27.67 -5.16
N ARG A 242 3.06 26.87 -5.90
CA ARG A 242 3.18 25.43 -5.63
C ARG A 242 3.98 25.18 -4.35
N PRO A 243 3.66 24.15 -3.55
CA PRO A 243 4.59 23.65 -2.53
C PRO A 243 5.91 23.26 -3.20
N ALA A 244 7.04 23.77 -2.72
CA ALA A 244 8.33 23.57 -3.36
C ALA A 244 9.47 23.52 -2.34
N ILE A 245 10.49 22.71 -2.65
CA ILE A 245 11.75 22.71 -1.92
C ILE A 245 12.52 23.99 -2.32
N SER A 246 12.85 24.80 -1.32
CA SER A 246 13.81 25.89 -1.44
C SER A 246 15.19 25.43 -0.99
N TYR A 247 16.23 25.90 -1.67
CA TYR A 247 17.61 25.66 -1.32
C TYR A 247 18.25 26.97 -0.88
N SER A 248 18.94 26.95 0.26
CA SER A 248 19.72 28.09 0.76
C SER A 248 21.19 27.70 0.84
N VAL A 249 22.06 28.58 0.37
CA VAL A 249 23.52 28.40 0.45
C VAL A 249 24.07 29.48 1.36
N ALA A 250 24.75 29.06 2.42
CA ALA A 250 25.52 29.93 3.29
C ALA A 250 27.00 29.60 3.17
N SER A 251 27.85 30.61 3.29
CA SER A 251 29.31 30.45 3.29
C SER A 251 29.90 31.09 4.52
N ARG A 252 30.81 30.38 5.19
CA ARG A 252 31.63 30.91 6.28
C ARG A 252 33.09 31.01 5.82
N GLN A 253 33.62 32.22 5.80
CA GLN A 253 35.06 32.41 5.58
C GLN A 253 35.84 31.91 6.80
N VAL A 254 36.88 31.12 6.54
CA VAL A 254 37.89 30.73 7.53
C VAL A 254 39.25 31.23 7.05
N TYR A 255 40.24 31.34 7.94
CA TYR A 255 41.57 31.79 7.50
C TYR A 255 42.14 30.81 6.47
N GLY A 256 42.28 31.29 5.23
CA GLY A 256 42.83 30.52 4.10
C GLY A 256 41.81 29.71 3.29
N ASP A 257 40.52 29.71 3.64
CA ASP A 257 39.50 28.91 2.92
C ASP A 257 38.06 29.45 3.08
N THR A 258 37.11 28.93 2.30
CA THR A 258 35.67 29.21 2.43
C THR A 258 34.90 27.91 2.55
N LEU A 259 34.25 27.71 3.69
CA LEU A 259 33.38 26.55 3.91
C LEU A 259 31.96 26.88 3.46
N GLY A 260 31.46 26.16 2.47
CA GLY A 260 30.06 26.22 2.04
C GLY A 260 29.19 25.25 2.85
N SER A 261 27.95 25.64 3.10
CA SER A 261 26.90 24.77 3.61
C SER A 261 25.62 25.05 2.83
N ASP A 262 24.90 24.01 2.46
CA ASP A 262 23.58 24.08 1.88
C ASP A 262 22.52 23.52 2.83
N SER A 263 21.31 24.07 2.76
CA SER A 263 20.13 23.53 3.43
C SER A 263 18.95 23.52 2.48
N SER A 264 18.05 22.56 2.69
CA SER A 264 16.80 22.46 1.93
C SER A 264 15.60 22.40 2.87
N SER A 265 14.50 23.04 2.48
CA SER A 265 13.24 23.03 3.23
C SER A 265 12.05 23.04 2.27
N LEU A 266 10.99 22.30 2.62
CA LEU A 266 9.73 22.32 1.88
C LEU A 266 8.89 23.52 2.33
N GLY A 267 8.69 24.48 1.43
CA GLY A 267 7.74 25.57 1.62
C GLY A 267 6.30 25.13 1.32
N PRO A 268 5.29 25.70 2.01
CA PRO A 268 3.90 25.41 1.70
C PRO A 268 3.52 25.95 0.32
N GLY A 269 2.44 25.43 -0.25
CA GLY A 269 1.77 26.09 -1.36
C GLY A 269 0.85 27.20 -0.85
N SER A 270 0.43 28.10 -1.74
CA SER A 270 -0.53 29.15 -1.40
C SER A 270 -1.32 29.62 -2.62
N PHE A 271 -2.44 30.27 -2.37
CA PHE A 271 -3.16 31.10 -3.34
C PHE A 271 -4.09 32.05 -2.59
N THR A 272 -4.65 33.02 -3.29
CA THR A 272 -5.73 33.87 -2.77
C THR A 272 -6.98 33.63 -3.61
N PHE A 273 -8.16 33.73 -3.03
CA PHE A 273 -9.40 33.72 -3.80
C PHE A 273 -10.41 34.70 -3.22
N VAL A 274 -11.29 35.21 -4.09
CA VAL A 274 -12.38 36.10 -3.70
C VAL A 274 -13.54 35.28 -3.14
N LEU A 275 -14.03 35.69 -1.99
CA LEU A 275 -15.18 35.11 -1.31
C LEU A 275 -16.47 35.83 -1.71
N LEU A 276 -17.58 35.11 -1.70
CA LEU A 276 -18.90 35.71 -1.89
C LEU A 276 -19.35 36.43 -0.62
N ASP A 277 -19.32 35.73 0.51
CA ASP A 277 -19.72 36.25 1.81
C ASP A 277 -18.75 35.89 2.94
N GLY A 278 -17.83 34.94 2.70
CA GLY A 278 -16.87 34.45 3.69
C GLY A 278 -17.47 33.50 4.74
N VAL A 279 -18.71 33.04 4.55
CA VAL A 279 -19.44 32.20 5.51
C VAL A 279 -20.06 30.97 4.85
N THR A 280 -20.70 31.14 3.69
CA THR A 280 -21.40 30.06 2.98
C THR A 280 -20.63 29.55 1.75
N ASP A 281 -19.48 30.17 1.46
CA ASP A 281 -18.56 29.75 0.41
C ASP A 281 -18.17 28.27 0.56
N GLY A 282 -18.52 27.46 -0.44
CA GLY A 282 -18.37 26.01 -0.38
C GLY A 282 -16.93 25.52 -0.17
N PHE A 283 -15.94 26.29 -0.63
CA PHE A 283 -14.52 25.98 -0.43
C PHE A 283 -14.11 26.03 1.05
N LEU A 284 -14.71 26.91 1.86
CA LEU A 284 -14.37 27.05 3.29
C LEU A 284 -14.59 25.76 4.08
N ARG A 285 -15.45 24.86 3.60
CA ARG A 285 -15.65 23.52 4.18
C ARG A 285 -14.40 22.63 4.13
N ARG A 286 -13.39 23.01 3.34
CA ARG A 286 -12.10 22.31 3.24
C ARG A 286 -11.08 22.82 4.25
N GLU A 287 -11.37 23.88 5.01
CA GLU A 287 -10.47 24.36 6.06
C GLU A 287 -10.12 23.23 7.04
N GLY A 288 -8.83 23.07 7.33
CA GLY A 288 -8.31 22.05 8.23
C GLY A 288 -8.29 20.63 7.64
N LYS A 289 -8.76 20.42 6.41
CA LYS A 289 -8.80 19.11 5.76
C LYS A 289 -7.62 18.92 4.81
N ILE A 290 -7.22 17.66 4.59
CA ILE A 290 -6.28 17.32 3.53
C ILE A 290 -7.06 17.33 2.22
N THR A 291 -6.60 18.09 1.24
CA THR A 291 -7.32 18.32 -0.01
C THR A 291 -6.34 18.30 -1.18
N MET A 292 -6.73 17.65 -2.26
CA MET A 292 -5.95 17.64 -3.50
C MET A 292 -6.27 18.85 -4.38
N PHE A 293 -5.25 19.41 -5.02
CA PHE A 293 -5.34 20.59 -5.89
C PHE A 293 -4.70 20.34 -7.25
N LYS A 294 -5.34 20.86 -8.30
CA LYS A 294 -4.80 20.92 -9.66
C LYS A 294 -4.75 22.35 -10.13
N PHE A 295 -3.57 22.85 -10.42
CA PHE A 295 -3.39 24.16 -11.04
C PHE A 295 -2.99 24.02 -12.50
N TYR A 296 -3.82 24.53 -13.39
CA TYR A 296 -3.52 24.63 -14.82
C TYR A 296 -3.05 26.07 -15.10
N PRO A 297 -1.79 26.29 -15.51
CA PRO A 297 -1.33 27.61 -15.93
C PRO A 297 -2.13 28.19 -17.10
N ASN A 298 -2.73 27.32 -17.92
CA ASN A 298 -3.65 27.66 -18.98
C ASN A 298 -4.75 26.57 -19.06
N ARG A 299 -6.01 26.93 -18.79
CA ARG A 299 -7.15 25.99 -18.79
C ARG A 299 -7.43 25.30 -20.12
N LEU A 300 -6.89 25.81 -21.23
CA LEU A 300 -7.04 25.23 -22.56
C LEU A 300 -5.97 24.16 -22.86
N LYS A 301 -5.06 23.92 -21.92
CA LYS A 301 -4.04 22.89 -22.04
C LYS A 301 -4.20 21.83 -20.96
N THR A 302 -3.50 20.72 -21.17
CA THR A 302 -3.57 19.55 -20.30
C THR A 302 -2.50 19.55 -19.21
N GLU A 303 -1.45 20.37 -19.31
CA GLU A 303 -0.39 20.40 -18.29
C GLU A 303 -0.87 21.11 -17.01
N TYR A 304 -0.60 20.49 -15.86
CA TYR A 304 -0.97 21.04 -14.55
C TYR A 304 0.07 20.75 -13.47
N VAL A 305 -0.02 21.49 -12.38
CA VAL A 305 0.65 21.20 -11.12
C VAL A 305 -0.35 20.49 -10.20
N LEU A 306 0.05 19.35 -9.65
CA LEU A 306 -0.71 18.58 -8.67
C LEU A 306 -0.07 18.74 -7.30
N CYS A 307 -0.87 19.00 -6.27
CA CYS A 307 -0.41 18.94 -4.89
C CYS A 307 -1.52 18.46 -3.95
N LEU A 308 -1.10 17.96 -2.80
CA LEU A 308 -1.98 17.45 -1.74
C LEU A 308 -1.49 18.03 -0.42
N GLY A 309 -2.36 18.69 0.33
CA GLY A 309 -1.96 19.27 1.60
C GLY A 309 -3.12 19.63 2.48
N LYS A 310 -2.81 19.89 3.76
CA LYS A 310 -3.79 20.39 4.72
C LYS A 310 -4.06 21.87 4.44
N VAL A 311 -5.34 22.23 4.31
CA VAL A 311 -5.77 23.59 3.97
C VAL A 311 -5.80 24.44 5.23
N GLY A 312 -5.12 25.58 5.20
CA GLY A 312 -5.32 26.69 6.15
C GLY A 312 -5.93 27.88 5.43
N VAL A 313 -6.88 28.55 6.06
CA VAL A 313 -7.59 29.72 5.48
C VAL A 313 -7.43 30.91 6.42
N VAL A 314 -7.23 32.10 5.83
CA VAL A 314 -7.27 33.37 6.54
C VAL A 314 -8.09 34.37 5.72
N GLU A 315 -9.31 34.65 6.16
CA GLU A 315 -10.22 35.60 5.52
C GLU A 315 -9.90 37.05 5.89
N LYS A 316 -10.22 37.98 4.99
CA LYS A 316 -10.23 39.42 5.25
C LYS A 316 -11.54 40.02 4.80
N TYR A 317 -12.05 40.93 5.62
CA TYR A 317 -13.31 41.64 5.39
C TYR A 317 -13.06 43.16 5.29
N PRO A 318 -12.44 43.65 4.20
CA PRO A 318 -12.18 45.08 4.04
C PRO A 318 -13.48 45.86 3.80
N PRO A 319 -13.61 47.08 4.34
CA PRO A 319 -14.84 47.88 4.22
C PRO A 319 -15.07 48.52 2.84
N GLY A 320 -14.08 48.49 1.94
CA GLY A 320 -14.12 49.16 0.64
C GLY A 320 -13.49 48.36 -0.49
N ASP A 321 -13.32 47.05 -0.32
CA ASP A 321 -12.74 46.15 -1.30
C ASP A 321 -13.46 44.79 -1.25
N LEU A 322 -13.10 43.85 -2.14
CA LEU A 322 -13.64 42.49 -2.14
C LEU A 322 -13.23 41.73 -0.88
N ILE A 323 -14.11 40.85 -0.40
CA ILE A 323 -13.78 39.88 0.65
C ILE A 323 -12.88 38.82 -0.01
N ASP A 324 -11.72 38.57 0.57
CA ASP A 324 -10.76 37.59 0.06
C ASP A 324 -10.26 36.67 1.17
N ALA A 325 -9.71 35.53 0.76
CA ALA A 325 -9.09 34.58 1.66
C ALA A 325 -7.72 34.18 1.12
N ALA A 326 -6.72 34.30 1.99
CA ALA A 326 -5.40 33.73 1.76
C ALA A 326 -5.40 32.28 2.21
N VAL A 327 -5.04 31.38 1.29
CA VAL A 327 -5.03 29.93 1.52
C VAL A 327 -3.61 29.42 1.57
N THR A 328 -3.31 28.60 2.59
CA THR A 328 -2.06 27.85 2.72
C THR A 328 -2.32 26.37 2.44
N ILE A 329 -1.48 25.76 1.63
CA ILE A 329 -1.48 24.32 1.34
C ILE A 329 -0.27 23.71 2.06
N ALA A 330 -0.50 23.23 3.29
CA ALA A 330 0.53 22.57 4.09
C ALA A 330 0.75 21.13 3.59
N SER A 331 1.65 20.99 2.62
CA SER A 331 1.95 19.71 1.97
C SER A 331 3.09 18.97 2.65
N LYS A 332 3.04 17.63 2.62
CA LYS A 332 4.17 16.77 3.04
C LYS A 332 5.19 16.57 1.91
N ASN A 333 4.78 16.78 0.66
CA ASN A 333 5.58 16.58 -0.54
C ASN A 333 5.61 17.84 -1.41
N GLN A 334 6.60 17.94 -2.29
CA GLN A 334 6.61 18.98 -3.31
C GLN A 334 5.43 18.78 -4.29
N GLY A 335 4.85 19.89 -4.78
CA GLY A 335 3.87 19.82 -5.86
C GLY A 335 4.53 19.34 -7.16
N VAL A 336 3.94 18.32 -7.77
CA VAL A 336 4.46 17.64 -8.97
C VAL A 336 3.88 18.28 -10.23
N ARG A 337 4.64 18.21 -11.33
CA ARG A 337 4.19 18.73 -12.64
C ARG A 337 3.76 17.56 -13.50
N VAL A 338 2.55 17.66 -14.05
CA VAL A 338 2.02 16.75 -15.05
C VAL A 338 2.06 17.47 -16.40
N THR A 339 2.77 16.90 -17.37
CA THR A 339 3.13 17.55 -18.63
C THR A 339 2.54 16.88 -19.87
N GLY A 340 1.93 15.70 -19.72
CA GLY A 340 1.34 14.92 -20.80
C GLY A 340 1.21 13.48 -20.39
#